data_AF-A0A9D9FF22-F1
#
_entry.id   AF-A0A9D9FF22-F1
#
_cell.length_a   1.000
_cell.length_b   1.000
_cell.length_c   1.000
_cell.angle_alpha   90.00
_cell.angle_beta   90.00
_cell.angle_gamma   90.00
#
_symmetry.space_group_name_H-M   'P 1'
#
loop_
_entity.id
_entity.type
_entity.pdbx_description
1 polymer ?
#
loop_
_entity_poly.entity_id
_entity_poly.type
_entity_poly.pdbx_seq_one_letter_code
_entity_poly.pdbx_strand_id
1 'polypeptide(L)'
;MRTPALIILAAALLGGCFYAEDALVTRRTADFPVIEGAYTHTPYHPDGRAFDRPTWRGEIERNGWAYASNAEEFPHQDTRLRELLPGIYVGQKRSDEHFLFGLVWVYPDGLVTYHNPSCSDLSDAARQTYELEEEMEDGYCQIERWEVLSAVLQTYLAEHDGSPRLDGVYRPVD
;
A
#
# COMPACT_ATOMS: atom_id res chain seq x y z
N MET A 1 -11.16 2.65 39.44
CA MET A 1 -9.75 2.33 39.13
C MET A 1 -9.54 2.55 37.64
N ARG A 2 -8.62 3.47 37.32
CA ARG A 2 -7.94 3.76 36.05
C ARG A 2 -8.54 3.20 34.74
N THR A 3 -9.10 4.14 33.97
CA THR A 3 -9.21 4.11 32.51
C THR A 3 -7.89 3.65 31.88
N PRO A 4 -7.86 2.67 30.96
CA PRO A 4 -6.81 2.60 29.98
C PRO A 4 -7.16 3.61 28.87
N ALA A 5 -6.41 4.71 28.86
CA ALA A 5 -6.39 5.67 27.78
C ALA A 5 -5.62 5.10 26.57
N LEU A 6 -6.14 5.42 25.38
CA LEU A 6 -5.48 5.54 24.07
C LEU A 6 -4.16 4.75 23.84
N ILE A 7 -4.24 3.77 22.94
CA ILE A 7 -3.25 3.57 21.87
C ILE A 7 -4.03 3.81 20.57
N ILE A 8 -4.21 5.07 20.18
CA ILE A 8 -3.49 5.74 19.09
C ILE A 8 -3.74 5.05 17.74
N LEU A 9 -4.78 5.51 17.04
CA LEU A 9 -4.70 6.09 15.68
C LEU A 9 -3.61 5.55 14.73
N ALA A 10 -3.45 4.25 14.59
CA ALA A 10 -2.54 3.64 13.59
C ALA A 10 -3.27 3.15 12.34
N ALA A 11 -4.61 3.23 12.31
CA ALA A 11 -5.39 2.89 11.12
C ALA A 11 -5.30 3.97 10.02
N ALA A 12 -4.91 5.20 10.34
CA ALA A 12 -4.81 6.30 9.39
C ALA A 12 -3.52 6.31 8.54
N LEU A 13 -2.61 5.35 8.73
CA LEU A 13 -1.29 5.35 8.09
C LEU A 13 -1.12 4.31 6.97
N LEU A 14 -2.20 3.62 6.58
CA LEU A 14 -2.15 2.57 5.55
C LEU A 14 -3.13 2.77 4.37
N GLY A 15 -3.74 3.96 4.27
CA GLY A 15 -4.51 4.33 3.09
C GLY A 15 -3.67 5.20 2.18
N GLY A 16 -3.23 4.67 1.05
CA GLY A 16 -3.04 5.56 -0.09
C GLY A 16 -4.34 6.31 -0.31
N CYS A 17 -4.23 7.59 -0.67
CA CYS A 17 -5.41 8.43 -0.81
C CYS A 17 -6.19 8.06 -2.10
N PHE A 18 -5.70 7.13 -2.91
CA PHE A 18 -6.46 6.54 -4.01
C PHE A 18 -7.30 5.37 -3.52
N TYR A 19 -8.60 5.40 -3.84
CA TYR A 19 -9.53 4.34 -3.47
C TYR A 19 -10.53 4.00 -4.59
N ALA A 20 -11.20 2.88 -4.45
CA ALA A 20 -12.31 2.44 -5.30
C ALA A 20 -13.38 1.75 -4.47
N GLU A 21 -14.65 1.84 -4.88
CA GLU A 21 -15.72 1.01 -4.29
C GLU A 21 -15.55 -0.47 -4.68
N ASP A 22 -15.17 -0.73 -5.93
CA ASP A 22 -14.96 -2.07 -6.48
C ASP A 22 -13.47 -2.46 -6.56
N ALA A 23 -13.22 -3.77 -6.48
CA ALA A 23 -11.87 -4.31 -6.62
C ALA A 23 -11.34 -4.15 -8.06
N LEU A 24 -10.26 -3.39 -8.23
CA LEU A 24 -9.55 -3.25 -9.51
C LEU A 24 -8.49 -4.34 -9.73
N VAL A 25 -7.96 -4.89 -8.64
CA VAL A 25 -7.15 -6.12 -8.61
C VAL A 25 -8.05 -7.30 -8.26
N THR A 26 -8.45 -8.01 -9.31
CA THR A 26 -9.35 -9.16 -9.23
C THR A 26 -8.55 -10.45 -9.07
N ARG A 27 -9.25 -11.55 -8.75
CA ARG A 27 -8.64 -12.89 -8.73
C ARG A 27 -7.89 -13.27 -10.02
N ARG A 28 -8.31 -12.74 -11.17
CA ARG A 28 -7.69 -13.07 -12.48
C ARG A 28 -6.49 -12.20 -12.82
N THR A 29 -6.35 -11.07 -12.14
CA THR A 29 -5.34 -10.05 -12.44
C THR A 29 -4.37 -9.85 -11.29
N ALA A 30 -4.50 -10.64 -10.22
CA ALA A 30 -3.58 -10.62 -9.09
C ALA A 30 -2.30 -11.40 -9.41
N ASP A 31 -1.18 -10.76 -9.13
CA ASP A 31 0.17 -11.30 -9.22
C ASP A 31 0.69 -11.68 -7.83
N PHE A 32 1.68 -12.57 -7.79
CA PHE A 32 2.27 -13.07 -6.55
C PHE A 32 3.81 -12.98 -6.52
N PRO A 33 4.38 -11.76 -6.52
CA PRO A 33 5.82 -11.54 -6.53
C PRO A 33 6.51 -11.75 -5.17
N VAL A 34 5.80 -11.57 -4.05
CA VAL A 34 6.34 -11.80 -2.71
C VAL A 34 6.44 -13.30 -2.46
N ILE A 35 7.64 -13.74 -2.10
CA ILE A 35 7.96 -15.13 -1.76
C ILE A 35 7.28 -15.48 -0.43
N GLU A 36 6.69 -16.66 -0.33
CA GLU A 36 6.10 -17.13 0.94
C GLU A 36 7.19 -17.43 1.97
N GLY A 37 6.98 -17.06 3.22
CA GLY A 37 7.93 -17.32 4.30
C GLY A 37 7.84 -16.32 5.46
N ALA A 38 8.80 -16.38 6.38
CA ALA A 38 8.84 -15.53 7.55
C ALA A 38 9.31 -14.12 7.20
N TYR A 39 8.60 -13.10 7.69
CA TYR A 39 8.97 -11.71 7.52
C TYR A 39 8.94 -10.94 8.83
N THR A 40 9.75 -9.89 8.91
CA THR A 40 9.55 -8.77 9.83
C THR A 40 9.03 -7.56 9.09
N HIS A 41 8.14 -6.78 9.71
CA HIS A 41 7.67 -5.50 9.20
C HIS A 41 8.19 -4.36 10.08
N THR A 42 8.73 -3.33 9.45
CA THR A 42 9.13 -2.09 10.10
C THR A 42 8.49 -0.91 9.35
N PRO A 43 7.56 -0.17 9.97
CA PRO A 43 7.01 1.04 9.38
C PRO A 43 8.04 2.17 9.42
N TYR A 44 7.82 3.17 8.58
CA TYR A 44 8.55 4.42 8.58
C TYR A 44 7.66 5.51 9.18
N HIS A 45 8.29 6.49 9.80
CA HIS A 45 7.66 7.72 10.25
C HIS A 45 7.31 8.61 9.06
N PRO A 46 6.35 9.54 9.20
CA PRO A 46 6.03 10.52 8.15
C PRO A 46 7.21 11.38 7.71
N ASP A 47 8.25 11.51 8.55
CA ASP A 47 9.50 12.21 8.23
C ASP A 47 10.53 11.33 7.48
N GLY A 48 10.14 10.11 7.09
CA GLY A 48 10.97 9.16 6.34
C GLY A 48 11.97 8.37 7.18
N ARG A 49 11.98 8.50 8.51
CA ARG A 49 12.83 7.68 9.37
C ARG A 49 12.18 6.32 9.65
N ALA A 50 12.91 5.23 9.50
CA ALA A 50 12.43 3.92 9.94
C ALA A 50 12.25 3.88 11.47
N PHE A 51 11.29 3.09 11.95
CA PHE A 51 11.19 2.77 13.37
C PHE A 51 12.43 2.02 13.86
N ASP A 52 12.79 2.18 15.13
CA ASP A 52 14.01 1.59 15.72
C ASP A 52 13.99 0.05 15.75
N ARG A 53 12.81 -0.57 15.62
CA ARG A 53 12.62 -2.03 15.67
C ARG A 53 11.42 -2.46 14.85
N PRO A 54 11.37 -3.73 14.40
CA PRO A 54 10.18 -4.30 13.81
C PRO A 54 8.97 -4.19 14.74
N THR A 55 7.82 -3.87 14.15
CA THR A 55 6.53 -3.79 14.86
C THR A 55 5.68 -5.04 14.65
N TRP A 56 6.00 -5.85 13.64
CA TRP A 56 5.31 -7.10 13.37
C TRP A 56 6.28 -8.16 12.84
N ARG A 57 5.97 -9.43 13.12
CA ARG A 57 6.68 -10.60 12.61
C ARG A 57 5.70 -11.75 12.40
N GLY A 58 5.79 -12.43 11.27
CA GLY A 58 4.96 -13.58 10.96
C GLY A 58 5.26 -14.19 9.61
N GLU A 59 4.65 -15.34 9.35
CA GLU A 59 4.66 -15.98 8.03
C GLU A 59 3.70 -15.26 7.09
N ILE A 60 4.18 -14.87 5.92
CA ILE A 60 3.34 -14.37 4.84
C ILE A 60 3.14 -15.51 3.85
N GLU A 61 1.89 -15.84 3.59
CA GLU A 61 1.48 -16.90 2.67
C GLU A 61 0.43 -16.42 1.68
N ARG A 62 0.23 -17.18 0.59
CA ARG A 62 -0.90 -16.93 -0.31
C ARG A 62 -2.13 -17.66 0.21
N ASN A 63 -3.17 -16.89 0.51
CA ASN A 63 -4.49 -17.43 0.78
C ASN A 63 -5.42 -17.18 -0.41
N GLY A 64 -5.48 -18.17 -1.32
CA GLY A 64 -6.29 -18.08 -2.53
C GLY A 64 -5.75 -17.05 -3.52
N TRP A 65 -6.23 -15.81 -3.44
CA TRP A 65 -5.89 -14.74 -4.38
C TRP A 65 -5.40 -13.46 -3.69
N ALA A 66 -4.95 -13.58 -2.45
CA ALA A 66 -4.39 -12.50 -1.65
C ALA A 66 -3.28 -13.02 -0.74
N TYR A 67 -2.45 -12.09 -0.27
CA TYR A 67 -1.47 -12.34 0.79
C TYR A 67 -2.13 -12.27 2.15
N ALA A 68 -1.78 -13.21 3.02
CA ALA A 68 -2.33 -13.35 4.35
C ALA A 68 -1.25 -13.81 5.33
N SER A 69 -1.55 -13.67 6.61
CA SER A 69 -0.76 -14.23 7.69
C SER A 69 -1.68 -14.70 8.81
N ASN A 70 -1.33 -15.81 9.46
CA ASN A 70 -2.00 -16.27 10.68
C ASN A 70 -1.45 -15.62 11.96
N ALA A 71 -0.32 -14.90 11.87
CA ALA A 71 0.16 -14.07 12.98
C ALA A 71 -0.82 -12.92 13.24
N GLU A 72 -1.05 -12.64 14.52
CA GLU A 72 -1.97 -11.59 14.96
C GLU A 72 -1.59 -10.23 14.33
N GLU A 73 -2.63 -9.45 14.02
CA GLU A 73 -2.50 -8.06 13.56
C GLU A 73 -1.63 -7.85 12.31
N PHE A 74 -1.65 -8.78 11.33
CA PHE A 74 -0.94 -8.58 10.07
C PHE A 74 -1.39 -7.27 9.37
N PRO A 75 -0.49 -6.27 9.20
CA PRO A 75 -0.91 -4.93 8.78
C PRO A 75 -1.53 -4.86 7.38
N HIS A 76 -1.17 -5.81 6.52
CA HIS A 76 -1.57 -5.87 5.11
C HIS A 76 -2.38 -7.13 4.79
N GLN A 77 -3.20 -7.59 5.74
CA GLN A 77 -4.11 -8.72 5.55
C GLN A 77 -4.95 -8.57 4.28
N ASP A 78 -5.08 -9.68 3.54
CA ASP A 78 -5.85 -9.82 2.30
C ASP A 78 -5.41 -8.87 1.16
N THR A 79 -4.15 -8.42 1.18
CA THR A 79 -3.59 -7.56 0.12
C THR A 79 -3.38 -8.35 -1.16
N ARG A 80 -3.70 -7.72 -2.30
CA ARG A 80 -3.47 -8.26 -3.64
C ARG A 80 -2.49 -7.36 -4.36
N LEU A 81 -1.62 -7.93 -5.17
CA LEU A 81 -0.68 -7.16 -5.98
C LEU A 81 -1.04 -7.28 -7.46
N ARG A 82 -0.77 -6.24 -8.23
CA ARG A 82 -0.79 -6.29 -9.69
C ARG A 82 0.38 -5.48 -10.24
N GLU A 83 1.14 -6.04 -11.17
CA GLU A 83 2.33 -5.39 -11.71
C GLU A 83 1.97 -4.08 -12.41
N LEU A 84 2.72 -3.02 -12.09
CA LEU A 84 2.62 -1.69 -12.69
C LEU A 84 3.79 -1.46 -13.66
N LEU A 85 5.00 -1.70 -13.17
CA LEU A 85 6.28 -1.63 -13.88
C LEU A 85 7.15 -2.81 -13.39
N PRO A 86 8.22 -3.20 -14.09
CA PRO A 86 9.08 -4.29 -13.64
C PRO A 86 9.54 -4.11 -12.18
N GLY A 87 9.12 -5.01 -11.30
CA GLY A 87 9.47 -4.99 -9.86
C GLY A 87 8.66 -3.99 -9.01
N ILE A 88 7.72 -3.24 -9.61
CA ILE A 88 6.83 -2.29 -8.93
C ILE A 88 5.38 -2.72 -9.15
N TYR A 89 4.64 -2.89 -8.07
CA TYR A 89 3.28 -3.40 -8.06
C TYR A 89 2.34 -2.38 -7.43
N VAL A 90 1.09 -2.37 -7.88
CA VAL A 90 -0.01 -1.76 -7.14
C VAL A 90 -0.48 -2.76 -6.10
N GLY A 91 -0.38 -2.39 -4.82
CA GLY A 91 -1.01 -3.11 -3.72
C GLY A 91 -2.45 -2.64 -3.54
N GLN A 92 -3.39 -3.58 -3.47
CA GLN A 92 -4.79 -3.33 -3.17
C GLN A 92 -5.15 -4.00 -1.85
N LYS A 93 -5.64 -3.23 -0.89
CA LYS A 93 -6.14 -3.72 0.41
C LYS A 93 -7.58 -3.27 0.61
N ARG A 94 -8.42 -4.13 1.19
CA ARG A 94 -9.79 -3.75 1.56
C ARG A 94 -9.78 -2.93 2.87
N SER A 95 -10.54 -1.85 2.91
CA SER A 95 -10.78 -1.02 4.09
C SER A 95 -12.26 -0.67 4.19
N ASP A 96 -12.93 -1.18 5.22
CA ASP A 96 -14.37 -1.05 5.43
C ASP A 96 -15.19 -1.34 4.14
N GLU A 97 -15.64 -0.28 3.47
CA GLU A 97 -16.48 -0.31 2.27
C GLU A 97 -15.71 -0.10 0.96
N HIS A 98 -14.42 0.20 1.01
CA HIS A 98 -13.60 0.56 -0.15
C HIS A 98 -12.35 -0.32 -0.29
N PHE A 99 -11.69 -0.19 -1.44
CA PHE A 99 -10.36 -0.70 -1.70
C PHE A 99 -9.37 0.45 -1.75
N LEU A 100 -8.28 0.34 -1.01
CA LEU A 100 -7.19 1.31 -0.96
C LEU A 100 -6.02 0.81 -1.81
N PHE A 101 -5.32 1.75 -2.45
CA PHE A 101 -4.20 1.43 -3.34
C PHE A 101 -2.88 2.03 -2.86
N GLY A 102 -1.82 1.21 -2.91
CA GLY A 102 -0.45 1.61 -2.60
C GLY A 102 0.53 1.15 -3.68
N LEU A 103 1.76 1.64 -3.61
CA LEU A 103 2.90 1.19 -4.42
C LEU A 103 3.74 0.22 -3.61
N VAL A 104 4.17 -0.87 -4.25
CA VAL A 104 4.95 -1.94 -3.63
C VAL A 104 6.13 -2.28 -4.51
N TRP A 105 7.35 -2.19 -3.98
CA TRP A 105 8.57 -2.63 -4.66
C TRP A 105 8.96 -3.99 -4.11
N VAL A 106 9.19 -4.94 -5.01
CA VAL A 106 9.64 -6.29 -4.68
C VAL A 106 11.03 -6.51 -5.25
N TYR A 107 11.98 -6.77 -4.36
CA TYR A 107 13.38 -6.94 -4.72
C TYR A 107 13.74 -8.44 -4.84
N PRO A 108 14.76 -8.80 -5.66
CA PRO A 108 15.12 -10.20 -5.90
C PRO A 108 15.53 -11.00 -4.66
N ASP A 109 15.97 -10.33 -3.60
CA ASP A 109 16.35 -10.94 -2.31
C ASP A 109 15.15 -11.17 -1.37
N GLY A 110 13.94 -10.90 -1.84
CA GLY A 110 12.71 -11.05 -1.05
C GLY A 110 12.38 -9.84 -0.18
N LEU A 111 13.21 -8.78 -0.16
CA LEU A 111 12.86 -7.51 0.46
C LEU A 111 11.63 -6.92 -0.24
N VAL A 112 10.70 -6.38 0.53
CA VAL A 112 9.53 -5.67 0.00
C VAL A 112 9.42 -4.31 0.69
N THR A 113 9.30 -3.24 -0.08
CA THR A 113 9.00 -1.89 0.46
C THR A 113 7.69 -1.40 -0.10
N TYR A 114 7.01 -0.51 0.61
CA TYR A 114 5.78 0.08 0.11
C TYR A 114 5.66 1.57 0.45
N HIS A 115 4.79 2.23 -0.29
CA HIS A 115 4.43 3.64 -0.16
C HIS A 115 2.94 3.80 -0.45
N ASN A 116 2.27 4.65 0.32
CA ASN A 116 0.88 5.03 0.19
C ASN A 116 0.83 6.42 -0.44
N PRO A 117 0.68 6.53 -1.76
CA PRO A 117 0.67 7.80 -2.44
C PRO A 117 -0.58 8.60 -2.10
N SER A 118 -0.43 9.92 -1.94
CA SER A 118 -1.55 10.84 -1.75
C SER A 118 -1.96 11.50 -3.07
N CYS A 119 -3.25 11.79 -3.24
CA CYS A 119 -3.73 12.55 -4.39
C CYS A 119 -3.25 14.01 -4.34
N SER A 120 -3.12 14.55 -3.13
CA SER A 120 -2.58 15.90 -2.90
C SER A 120 -1.10 16.04 -3.31
N ASP A 121 -0.34 14.92 -3.29
CA ASP A 121 1.06 14.84 -3.67
C ASP A 121 1.28 14.83 -5.22
N LEU A 122 0.21 14.81 -6.03
CA LEU A 122 0.28 15.01 -7.47
C LEU A 122 0.30 16.49 -7.85
N SER A 123 0.82 16.81 -9.03
CA SER A 123 0.66 18.15 -9.60
C SER A 123 -0.79 18.46 -9.97
N ASP A 124 -1.17 19.75 -9.96
CA ASP A 124 -2.48 20.20 -10.44
C ASP A 124 -2.73 19.77 -11.91
N ALA A 125 -1.67 19.73 -12.72
CA ALA A 125 -1.76 19.31 -14.11
C ALA A 125 -2.07 17.82 -14.22
N ALA A 126 -1.45 16.96 -13.40
CA ALA A 126 -1.75 15.54 -13.35
C ALA A 126 -3.19 15.29 -12.86
N ARG A 127 -3.61 15.96 -11.77
CA ARG A 127 -5.00 15.86 -11.28
C ARG A 127 -6.02 16.25 -12.34
N GLN A 128 -5.81 17.37 -13.04
CA GLN A 128 -6.69 17.79 -14.14
C GLN A 128 -6.67 16.81 -15.32
N THR A 129 -5.51 16.26 -15.67
CA THR A 129 -5.36 15.32 -16.80
C THR A 129 -6.18 14.05 -16.60
N TYR A 130 -6.26 13.57 -15.36
CA TYR A 130 -6.98 12.36 -15.01
C TYR A 130 -8.38 12.62 -14.44
N GLU A 131 -8.81 13.89 -14.44
CA GLU A 131 -10.11 14.32 -13.90
C GLU A 131 -10.30 13.83 -12.46
N LEU A 132 -9.22 13.91 -11.65
CA LEU A 132 -9.25 13.51 -10.24
C LEU A 132 -9.88 14.63 -9.42
N GLU A 133 -11.01 14.31 -8.80
CA GLU A 133 -11.63 15.16 -7.79
C GLU A 133 -11.17 14.71 -6.41
N GLU A 134 -10.73 15.65 -5.59
CA GLU A 134 -10.48 15.37 -4.18
C GLU A 134 -11.83 15.18 -3.50
N GLU A 135 -12.09 13.93 -3.13
CA GLU A 135 -13.20 13.53 -2.31
C GLU A 135 -12.73 13.44 -0.85
N MET A 136 -13.65 13.73 0.08
CA MET A 136 -13.43 13.75 1.53
C MET A 136 -12.53 14.92 2.01
N GLU A 137 -12.59 15.26 3.30
CA GLU A 137 -11.79 16.35 3.89
C GLU A 137 -10.27 16.10 3.87
N ASP A 138 -9.84 14.88 3.53
CA ASP A 138 -8.49 14.37 3.75
C ASP A 138 -7.68 14.14 2.45
N GLY A 139 -8.15 14.63 1.29
CA GLY A 139 -7.39 14.59 0.03
C GLY A 139 -7.36 13.21 -0.66
N TYR A 140 -8.48 12.47 -0.58
CA TYR A 140 -8.67 11.20 -1.26
C TYR A 140 -9.16 11.40 -2.70
N CYS A 141 -8.84 10.49 -3.60
CA CYS A 141 -9.31 10.51 -4.98
C CYS A 141 -9.87 9.15 -5.35
N GLN A 142 -11.14 9.12 -5.74
CA GLN A 142 -11.81 7.93 -6.24
C GLN A 142 -11.29 7.58 -7.63
N ILE A 143 -10.96 6.31 -7.85
CA ILE A 143 -10.57 5.78 -9.14
C ILE A 143 -11.31 4.48 -9.40
N GLU A 144 -12.17 4.46 -10.41
CA GLU A 144 -13.05 3.30 -10.68
C GLU A 144 -12.48 2.32 -11.72
N ARG A 145 -11.36 2.67 -12.36
CA ARG A 145 -10.80 1.91 -13.48
C ARG A 145 -9.32 1.68 -13.31
N TRP A 146 -8.90 0.44 -13.56
CA TRP A 146 -7.49 0.05 -13.49
C TRP A 146 -6.60 0.87 -14.43
N GLU A 147 -7.07 1.15 -15.65
CA GLU A 147 -6.30 1.91 -16.64
C GLU A 147 -6.01 3.34 -16.15
N VAL A 148 -6.96 3.94 -15.43
CA VAL A 148 -6.78 5.26 -14.80
C VAL A 148 -5.83 5.12 -13.62
N LEU A 149 -6.05 4.17 -12.70
CA LEU A 149 -5.18 3.97 -11.53
C LEU A 149 -3.73 3.75 -11.93
N SER A 150 -3.49 2.85 -12.88
CA SER A 150 -2.15 2.56 -13.38
C SER A 150 -1.49 3.76 -14.06
N ALA A 151 -2.23 4.58 -14.81
CA ALA A 151 -1.71 5.80 -15.40
C ALA A 151 -1.37 6.86 -14.33
N VAL A 152 -2.27 7.06 -13.36
CA VAL A 152 -2.08 7.97 -12.23
C VAL A 152 -0.85 7.59 -11.42
N LEU A 153 -0.70 6.31 -11.06
CA LEU A 153 0.44 5.84 -10.27
C LEU A 153 1.77 5.88 -11.04
N GLN A 154 1.77 5.68 -12.35
CA GLN A 154 2.96 5.90 -13.18
C GLN A 154 3.35 7.38 -13.25
N THR A 155 2.37 8.28 -13.37
CA THR A 155 2.62 9.73 -13.31
C THR A 155 3.11 10.16 -11.95
N TYR A 156 2.53 9.62 -10.87
CA TYR A 156 3.03 9.82 -9.51
C TYR A 156 4.51 9.44 -9.40
N LEU A 157 4.88 8.25 -9.87
CA LEU A 157 6.28 7.82 -9.87
C LEU A 157 7.16 8.76 -10.71
N ALA A 158 6.69 9.23 -11.86
CA ALA A 158 7.45 10.14 -12.71
C ALA A 158 7.66 11.52 -12.07
N GLU A 159 6.65 12.07 -11.38
CA GLU A 159 6.75 13.38 -10.70
C GLU A 159 7.64 13.32 -9.45
N HIS A 160 7.84 12.13 -8.88
CA HIS A 160 8.68 11.89 -7.69
C HIS A 160 10.01 11.21 -8.05
N ASP A 161 10.47 11.32 -9.30
CA ASP A 161 11.74 10.76 -9.80
C ASP A 161 11.93 9.26 -9.48
N GLY A 162 10.84 8.50 -9.43
CA GLY A 162 10.81 7.07 -9.10
C GLY A 162 11.24 6.74 -7.67
N SER A 163 11.47 7.75 -6.83
CA SER A 163 11.99 7.60 -5.46
C SER A 163 11.06 8.25 -4.42
N PRO A 164 9.77 7.85 -4.37
CA PRO A 164 8.90 8.36 -3.33
C PRO A 164 9.40 7.91 -1.95
N ARG A 165 8.93 8.61 -0.91
CA ARG A 165 9.14 8.16 0.48
C ARG A 165 8.64 6.72 0.64
N LEU A 166 9.21 6.01 1.59
CA LEU A 166 8.74 4.68 1.96
C LEU A 166 7.97 4.78 3.27
N ASP A 167 6.86 4.06 3.37
CA ASP A 167 6.03 3.98 4.57
C ASP A 167 6.30 2.70 5.38
N GLY A 168 6.97 1.73 4.77
CA GLY A 168 7.31 0.49 5.45
C GLY A 168 8.15 -0.45 4.61
N VAL A 169 8.71 -1.41 5.33
CA VAL A 169 9.54 -2.47 4.76
C VAL A 169 9.23 -3.80 5.42
N TYR A 170 9.15 -4.83 4.59
CA TYR A 170 9.13 -6.22 4.96
C TYR A 170 10.49 -6.83 4.62
N ARG A 171 11.14 -7.43 5.62
CA ARG A 171 12.42 -8.14 5.47
C ARG A 171 12.22 -9.62 5.70
N PRO A 172 12.68 -10.50 4.79
CA PRO A 172 12.65 -11.93 5.03
C PRO A 172 13.48 -12.26 6.28
N VAL A 173 13.08 -13.32 6.97
CA VAL A 173 13.79 -13.84 8.13
C VAL A 173 14.18 -15.27 7.83
N ASP A 174 15.48 -15.55 7.91
CA ASP A 174 16.03 -16.90 7.86
C ASP A 174 15.76 -17.67 9.17
#